data_AF-A0A8K1G7J5-F1
#
_entry.id   AF-A0A8K1G7J5-F1
#
_cell.length_a   1.000
_cell.length_b   1.000
_cell.length_c   1.000
_cell.angle_alpha   90.00
_cell.angle_beta   90.00
_cell.angle_gamma   90.00
#
_symmetry.space_group_name_H-M   'P 1'
#
loop_
_entity.id
_entity.type
_entity.pdbx_description
1 polymer ?
#
loop_
_entity_poly.entity_id
_entity_poly.type
_entity_poly.pdbx_seq_one_letter_code
_entity_poly.pdbx_strand_id
1 'polypeptide(L)'
;MAPPLPLGSAPPSGGIRTLDSGGRSREIPALPIARAAAAPQSRESVVAAAGAAPGGRAAAATRREPEGTARVTIREKVNNFPPLPKFIPLKPCFYQDFDAEIPPQHRTMAKRLYYLWMLNSITLAVNLVGCLAWLIGGGGAVNFGLAILWLILFTPCSYVCWFRPIYKAFKTDSSFSFMAFFFTFMAQLVISIIQAVGIPGWGVCGWIAAISFFGTNVGSAVVMLIPTVLFTAMAVFSFIALTMVHKFYRGSGGSFSKAQEEWTTGAWKNPHVQQAAQNAAMGAAQGAMMQHETQYSATPNYTYSNEIGIVYSGGFLITVVIGLNWSMEPNSLPDPGIPAGNSSSVAQEKFRVLVGVTGSVAALKLPLLVAELLKIPGLRVKVVTTERAKHFYNAQEIPVTLYGDEEEWQLWKGRSDPVLHIELRRWADLMVVAPLDANTLAKVANGICDNLLTCVIRAWDLSKPLLFCPAMNTAMWEHPITARQVEQLKGFGYTEIPCVVKKLVCGDEGRGAMAEVWTIVERVKGILEERDVPRQS
;
A
#
# COMPACT_ATOMS: atom_id res chain seq x y z
N MET A 1 -23.78 39.52 -49.20
CA MET A 1 -23.17 38.22 -48.84
C MET A 1 -24.24 37.35 -48.21
N ALA A 2 -24.41 36.16 -48.81
CA ALA A 2 -25.18 34.95 -48.49
C ALA A 2 -26.31 34.92 -47.41
N PRO A 3 -27.45 34.26 -47.73
CA PRO A 3 -28.54 33.92 -46.79
C PRO A 3 -28.26 32.59 -46.04
N PRO A 4 -29.08 32.20 -45.03
CA PRO A 4 -28.85 30.99 -44.24
C PRO A 4 -29.37 29.74 -44.97
N LEU A 5 -28.65 28.62 -44.82
CA LEU A 5 -29.06 27.28 -45.24
C LEU A 5 -29.30 26.36 -44.03
N PRO A 6 -30.18 25.34 -44.15
CA PRO A 6 -30.94 24.76 -43.05
C PRO A 6 -30.31 23.51 -42.42
N LEU A 7 -30.88 23.11 -41.28
CA LEU A 7 -30.62 21.87 -40.55
C LEU A 7 -30.75 20.62 -41.45
N GLY A 8 -29.73 19.76 -41.37
CA GLY A 8 -29.68 18.45 -42.02
C GLY A 8 -29.01 17.42 -41.12
N SER A 9 -29.69 16.29 -40.98
CA SER A 9 -29.45 15.08 -40.17
C SER A 9 -28.07 14.42 -40.30
N ALA A 10 -27.70 13.72 -39.21
CA ALA A 10 -26.50 12.90 -39.03
C ALA A 10 -26.27 11.83 -40.13
N PRO A 11 -25.00 11.52 -40.46
CA PRO A 11 -24.64 10.30 -41.17
C PRO A 11 -24.19 9.16 -40.22
N PRO A 12 -24.39 7.88 -40.60
CA PRO A 12 -24.17 6.73 -39.73
C PRO A 12 -22.73 6.20 -39.77
N SER A 13 -22.43 5.40 -38.75
CA SER A 13 -21.20 4.64 -38.49
C SER A 13 -20.80 3.73 -39.66
N GLY A 14 -19.67 4.01 -40.29
CA GLY A 14 -19.00 3.13 -41.24
C GLY A 14 -18.24 2.01 -40.53
N GLY A 15 -18.73 0.78 -40.68
CA GLY A 15 -17.99 -0.45 -40.39
C GLY A 15 -17.08 -0.82 -41.56
N ILE A 16 -15.85 -1.18 -41.24
CA ILE A 16 -14.87 -1.73 -42.17
C ILE A 16 -15.31 -3.14 -42.56
N ARG A 17 -15.51 -3.40 -43.86
CA ARG A 17 -15.58 -4.75 -44.43
C ARG A 17 -14.57 -4.89 -45.57
N THR A 18 -13.74 -5.91 -45.43
CA THR A 18 -12.83 -6.46 -46.43
C THR A 18 -13.64 -7.14 -47.54
N LEU A 19 -13.32 -6.85 -48.80
CA LEU A 19 -13.87 -7.50 -49.99
C LEU A 19 -13.06 -8.74 -50.32
N ASP A 20 -13.75 -9.88 -50.50
CA ASP A 20 -13.22 -11.07 -51.18
C ASP A 20 -13.82 -11.13 -52.61
N SER A 21 -12.98 -11.59 -53.52
CA SER A 21 -13.16 -11.70 -54.97
C SER A 21 -14.19 -12.76 -55.36
N GLY A 22 -15.33 -12.32 -55.89
CA GLY A 22 -16.30 -13.23 -56.54
C GLY A 22 -17.72 -12.67 -56.58
N GLY A 23 -18.00 -11.76 -57.51
CA GLY A 23 -19.31 -11.14 -57.63
C GLY A 23 -20.43 -12.13 -58.03
N ARG A 24 -21.48 -12.24 -57.20
CA ARG A 24 -22.90 -12.26 -57.59
C ARG A 24 -23.83 -12.36 -56.36
N SER A 25 -24.85 -11.51 -56.37
CA SER A 25 -25.91 -11.37 -55.36
C SER A 25 -27.11 -12.31 -55.61
N ARG A 26 -27.78 -12.78 -54.55
CA ARG A 26 -29.20 -13.20 -54.58
C ARG A 26 -29.93 -12.90 -53.26
N GLU A 27 -31.10 -12.28 -53.39
CA GLU A 27 -32.18 -12.01 -52.40
C GLU A 27 -32.90 -13.34 -52.01
N ILE A 28 -33.75 -13.51 -50.98
CA ILE A 28 -35.07 -12.91 -50.63
C ILE A 28 -35.49 -13.36 -49.16
N PRO A 29 -36.69 -13.11 -48.56
CA PRO A 29 -37.03 -12.04 -47.59
C PRO A 29 -37.64 -12.43 -46.21
N ALA A 30 -37.66 -11.42 -45.31
CA ALA A 30 -38.66 -10.90 -44.33
C ALA A 30 -39.77 -11.74 -43.59
N LEU A 31 -39.74 -11.63 -42.23
CA LEU A 31 -40.80 -11.21 -41.26
C LEU A 31 -42.02 -12.15 -40.93
N PRO A 32 -42.86 -11.91 -39.86
CA PRO A 32 -42.64 -12.17 -38.42
C PRO A 32 -43.89 -12.79 -37.67
N ILE A 33 -43.87 -12.78 -36.32
CA ILE A 33 -44.98 -12.57 -35.33
C ILE A 33 -45.13 -13.65 -34.22
N ALA A 34 -45.25 -13.12 -32.99
CA ALA A 34 -45.62 -13.62 -31.64
C ALA A 34 -46.53 -14.88 -31.53
N ARG A 35 -46.62 -15.62 -30.41
CA ARG A 35 -46.90 -15.23 -29.00
C ARG A 35 -46.75 -16.43 -28.04
N ALA A 36 -46.67 -16.13 -26.75
CA ALA A 36 -46.47 -16.95 -25.53
C ALA A 36 -47.25 -18.28 -25.34
N ALA A 37 -46.69 -19.24 -24.56
CA ALA A 37 -47.16 -19.68 -23.22
C ALA A 37 -46.67 -21.09 -22.78
N ALA A 38 -46.44 -21.22 -21.47
CA ALA A 38 -46.57 -22.40 -20.58
C ALA A 38 -45.61 -23.63 -20.69
N ALA A 39 -45.16 -24.09 -19.51
CA ALA A 39 -44.44 -25.34 -19.20
C ALA A 39 -45.45 -26.49 -18.87
N PRO A 40 -45.09 -27.67 -18.29
CA PRO A 40 -43.82 -28.42 -18.16
C PRO A 40 -44.00 -29.95 -18.48
N GLN A 41 -43.08 -30.81 -18.00
CA GLN A 41 -43.10 -32.31 -17.91
C GLN A 41 -42.58 -33.06 -19.14
N SER A 42 -42.03 -34.28 -19.09
CA SER A 42 -41.33 -35.18 -18.14
C SER A 42 -41.04 -36.47 -18.93
N ARG A 43 -40.13 -37.36 -18.43
CA ARG A 43 -39.83 -38.73 -18.94
C ARG A 43 -38.95 -38.77 -20.21
N GLU A 44 -38.09 -39.76 -20.47
CA GLU A 44 -37.98 -41.16 -20.01
C GLU A 44 -36.54 -41.67 -20.35
N SER A 45 -35.91 -42.45 -19.46
CA SER A 45 -35.48 -43.87 -19.63
C SER A 45 -34.32 -44.11 -20.62
N VAL A 46 -33.37 -45.00 -20.33
CA VAL A 46 -33.23 -46.41 -20.77
C VAL A 46 -31.81 -46.82 -20.24
N VAL A 47 -31.49 -47.94 -19.57
CA VAL A 47 -31.66 -49.38 -19.85
C VAL A 47 -31.42 -50.22 -18.58
N ALA A 48 -32.30 -51.21 -18.41
CA ALA A 48 -32.21 -52.59 -17.90
C ALA A 48 -31.33 -53.03 -16.70
N ALA A 49 -31.99 -53.95 -15.99
CA ALA A 49 -31.64 -54.65 -14.77
C ALA A 49 -31.25 -56.12 -15.01
N ALA A 50 -30.59 -56.74 -14.04
CA ALA A 50 -30.76 -58.12 -13.51
C ALA A 50 -29.62 -58.37 -12.49
N GLY A 51 -29.77 -58.97 -11.30
CA GLY A 51 -30.87 -59.56 -10.55
C GLY A 51 -30.31 -60.23 -9.27
N ALA A 52 -31.20 -60.47 -8.29
CA ALA A 52 -31.13 -61.42 -7.16
C ALA A 52 -30.24 -61.14 -5.91
N ALA A 53 -30.85 -61.34 -4.74
CA ALA A 53 -30.35 -61.20 -3.35
C ALA A 53 -30.29 -62.60 -2.66
N PRO A 54 -30.18 -62.80 -1.32
CA PRO A 54 -29.73 -61.96 -0.18
C PRO A 54 -28.78 -62.67 0.86
N GLY A 55 -28.19 -61.90 1.78
CA GLY A 55 -28.11 -62.26 3.22
C GLY A 55 -26.83 -62.90 3.80
N GLY A 56 -26.32 -62.33 4.91
CA GLY A 56 -25.45 -63.04 5.87
C GLY A 56 -24.40 -62.19 6.60
N ARG A 57 -24.64 -61.89 7.89
CA ARG A 57 -23.73 -61.21 8.84
C ARG A 57 -22.44 -62.00 9.12
N ALA A 58 -21.30 -61.32 9.23
CA ALA A 58 -20.27 -61.54 10.26
C ALA A 58 -19.22 -60.42 10.23
N ALA A 59 -18.74 -60.04 11.41
CA ALA A 59 -17.75 -59.00 11.65
C ALA A 59 -16.31 -59.56 11.67
N ALA A 60 -15.37 -58.63 11.45
CA ALA A 60 -13.95 -58.60 11.87
C ALA A 60 -12.84 -58.92 10.82
N ALA A 61 -11.79 -58.10 10.94
CA ALA A 61 -10.40 -58.25 10.47
C ALA A 61 -9.97 -57.56 9.14
N THR A 62 -9.79 -56.24 9.24
CA THR A 62 -8.62 -55.44 8.81
C THR A 62 -7.56 -56.06 7.87
N ARG A 63 -7.41 -55.54 6.62
CA ARG A 63 -6.17 -54.90 6.08
C ARG A 63 -6.26 -54.51 4.59
N ARG A 64 -5.72 -53.31 4.29
CA ARG A 64 -5.20 -52.77 2.99
C ARG A 64 -6.27 -52.45 1.93
N GLU A 65 -6.33 -51.30 1.25
CA GLU A 65 -5.37 -50.36 0.62
C GLU A 65 -5.98 -48.93 0.59
N PRO A 66 -5.23 -47.84 0.27
CA PRO A 66 -5.72 -46.46 0.40
C PRO A 66 -6.73 -46.12 -0.72
N GLU A 67 -7.98 -45.86 -0.35
CA GLU A 67 -9.00 -45.36 -1.28
C GLU A 67 -8.80 -43.88 -1.62
N GLY A 68 -8.64 -43.64 -2.93
CA GLY A 68 -9.60 -42.80 -3.65
C GLY A 68 -9.46 -41.30 -3.45
N THR A 69 -8.82 -40.66 -4.43
CA THR A 69 -8.97 -39.25 -4.81
C THR A 69 -10.39 -38.74 -4.56
N ALA A 70 -10.59 -38.04 -3.46
CA ALA A 70 -11.85 -37.36 -3.17
C ALA A 70 -12.08 -36.29 -4.24
N ARG A 71 -13.06 -36.52 -5.12
CA ARG A 71 -13.66 -35.47 -5.94
C ARG A 71 -14.21 -34.41 -5.00
N VAL A 72 -13.51 -33.27 -4.92
CA VAL A 72 -14.01 -32.07 -4.25
C VAL A 72 -15.28 -31.63 -4.97
N THR A 73 -16.43 -31.92 -4.36
CA THR A 73 -17.69 -31.32 -4.78
C THR A 73 -17.71 -29.90 -4.23
N ILE A 74 -17.48 -28.91 -5.08
CA ILE A 74 -17.60 -27.49 -4.70
C ILE A 74 -19.07 -27.24 -4.35
N ARG A 75 -19.40 -27.12 -3.06
CA ARG A 75 -20.69 -26.56 -2.61
C ARG A 75 -20.72 -25.09 -3.03
N GLU A 76 -21.69 -24.73 -3.86
CA GLU A 76 -21.90 -23.34 -4.27
C GLU A 76 -22.24 -22.47 -3.04
N LYS A 77 -21.43 -21.45 -2.76
CA LYS A 77 -21.62 -20.54 -1.62
C LYS A 77 -22.79 -19.58 -1.91
N VAL A 78 -23.91 -19.72 -1.19
CA VAL A 78 -25.11 -18.88 -1.37
C VAL A 78 -24.99 -17.56 -0.63
N ASN A 79 -25.02 -16.43 -1.34
CA ASN A 79 -24.97 -15.10 -0.74
C ASN A 79 -26.02 -14.94 0.38
N ASN A 80 -25.58 -14.47 1.55
CA ASN A 80 -26.36 -14.37 2.79
C ASN A 80 -26.32 -12.97 3.44
N PHE A 81 -25.65 -12.01 2.80
CA PHE A 81 -25.40 -10.68 3.35
C PHE A 81 -25.72 -9.51 2.39
N PRO A 82 -26.26 -8.36 2.86
CA PRO A 82 -26.74 -8.10 4.23
C PRO A 82 -28.01 -8.90 4.56
N PRO A 83 -28.23 -9.29 5.83
CA PRO A 83 -29.44 -10.00 6.25
C PRO A 83 -30.60 -9.01 6.26
N LEU A 84 -31.23 -8.85 5.11
CA LEU A 84 -32.39 -7.99 4.98
C LEU A 84 -33.65 -8.80 5.30
N PRO A 85 -34.58 -8.25 6.10
CA PRO A 85 -35.89 -8.86 6.24
C PRO A 85 -36.59 -8.93 4.87
N LYS A 86 -37.41 -9.98 4.67
CA LYS A 86 -37.97 -10.37 3.36
C LYS A 86 -38.81 -9.30 2.65
N PHE A 87 -39.15 -8.20 3.33
CA PHE A 87 -39.92 -7.08 2.78
C PHE A 87 -39.07 -6.07 1.98
N ILE A 88 -37.73 -6.13 2.05
CA ILE A 88 -36.85 -5.25 1.28
C ILE A 88 -36.50 -5.95 -0.04
N PRO A 89 -36.76 -5.35 -1.22
CA PRO A 89 -36.55 -5.97 -2.54
C PRO A 89 -35.06 -6.04 -2.95
N LEU A 90 -34.14 -6.15 -1.99
CA LEU A 90 -32.71 -6.26 -2.20
C LEU A 90 -32.28 -7.69 -1.85
N LYS A 91 -31.73 -8.40 -2.83
CA LYS A 91 -31.18 -9.75 -2.60
C LYS A 91 -29.86 -9.65 -1.86
N PRO A 92 -29.51 -10.62 -0.99
CA PRO A 92 -28.18 -10.68 -0.41
C PRO A 92 -27.11 -10.75 -1.51
N CYS A 93 -26.16 -9.84 -1.46
CA CYS A 93 -25.14 -9.65 -2.50
C CYS A 93 -23.84 -10.42 -2.22
N PHE A 94 -23.62 -10.85 -0.97
CA PHE A 94 -22.35 -11.43 -0.55
C PHE A 94 -22.54 -12.65 0.36
N TYR A 95 -21.65 -13.63 0.24
CA TYR A 95 -21.51 -14.71 1.22
C TYR A 95 -20.56 -14.25 2.35
N GLN A 96 -21.01 -14.33 3.60
CA GLN A 96 -20.21 -14.07 4.79
C GLN A 96 -20.45 -15.17 5.83
N ASP A 97 -19.38 -15.84 6.23
CA ASP A 97 -19.40 -16.87 7.27
C ASP A 97 -18.18 -16.70 8.18
N PHE A 98 -18.40 -16.23 9.40
CA PHE A 98 -17.31 -16.00 10.35
C PHE A 98 -16.70 -17.31 10.86
N ASP A 99 -17.48 -18.38 10.90
CA ASP A 99 -17.06 -19.65 11.47
C ASP A 99 -16.26 -20.50 10.47
N ALA A 100 -16.59 -20.37 9.17
CA ALA A 100 -15.85 -21.02 8.08
C ALA A 100 -14.67 -20.18 7.53
N GLU A 101 -14.73 -18.84 7.55
CA GLU A 101 -13.73 -18.00 6.87
C GLU A 101 -12.72 -17.31 7.80
N ILE A 102 -13.01 -17.13 9.09
CA ILE A 102 -12.11 -16.45 10.03
C ILE A 102 -11.45 -17.49 10.97
N PRO A 103 -10.11 -17.49 11.10
CA PRO A 103 -9.40 -18.33 12.05
C PRO A 103 -9.95 -18.18 13.48
N PRO A 104 -10.00 -19.27 14.30
CA PRO A 104 -10.61 -19.24 15.63
C PRO A 104 -10.04 -18.14 16.54
N GLN A 105 -8.75 -17.83 16.39
CA GLN A 105 -8.02 -16.83 17.17
C GLN A 105 -8.52 -15.39 16.93
N HIS A 106 -9.06 -15.08 15.75
CA HIS A 106 -9.49 -13.72 15.37
C HIS A 106 -11.00 -13.54 15.34
N ARG A 107 -11.76 -14.64 15.46
CA ARG A 107 -13.20 -14.68 15.24
C ARG A 107 -13.98 -13.78 16.19
N THR A 108 -13.63 -13.76 17.48
CA THR A 108 -14.29 -12.92 18.48
C THR A 108 -14.11 -11.43 18.16
N MET A 109 -12.93 -11.04 17.70
CA MET A 109 -12.64 -9.65 17.33
C MET A 109 -13.39 -9.23 16.07
N ALA A 110 -13.39 -10.09 15.04
CA ALA A 110 -14.16 -9.86 13.81
C ALA A 110 -15.66 -9.74 14.08
N LYS A 111 -16.23 -10.60 14.95
CA LYS A 111 -17.64 -10.52 15.38
C LYS A 111 -17.94 -9.21 16.13
N ARG A 112 -17.06 -8.76 17.04
CA ARG A 112 -17.23 -7.47 17.74
C ARG A 112 -17.26 -6.27 16.80
N LEU A 113 -16.38 -6.24 15.81
CA LEU A 113 -16.36 -5.17 14.79
C LEU A 113 -17.56 -5.20 13.86
N TYR A 114 -18.09 -6.39 13.57
CA TYR A 114 -19.35 -6.54 12.86
C TYR A 114 -20.54 -5.96 13.64
N TYR A 115 -20.63 -6.28 14.94
CA TYR A 115 -21.66 -5.67 15.80
C TYR A 115 -21.51 -4.15 15.89
N LEU A 116 -20.29 -3.64 15.88
CA LEU A 116 -20.03 -2.20 15.84
C LEU A 116 -20.49 -1.56 14.52
N TRP A 117 -20.29 -2.23 13.39
CA TRP A 117 -20.79 -1.76 12.09
C TRP A 117 -22.33 -1.77 12.04
N MET A 118 -22.96 -2.80 12.59
CA MET A 118 -24.42 -2.83 12.72
C MET A 118 -24.93 -1.73 13.64
N LEU A 119 -24.25 -1.49 14.77
CA LEU A 119 -24.57 -0.39 15.68
C LEU A 119 -24.52 0.96 14.96
N ASN A 120 -23.51 1.20 14.12
CA ASN A 120 -23.44 2.42 13.30
C ASN A 120 -24.67 2.58 12.40
N SER A 121 -25.03 1.51 11.68
CA SER A 121 -26.16 1.51 10.74
C SER A 121 -27.51 1.73 11.46
N ILE A 122 -27.71 1.06 12.60
CA ILE A 122 -28.88 1.23 13.46
C ILE A 122 -28.91 2.66 14.02
N THR A 123 -27.77 3.20 14.47
CA THR A 123 -27.68 4.56 15.01
C THR A 123 -28.09 5.60 13.96
N LEU A 124 -27.66 5.45 12.71
CA LEU A 124 -28.07 6.33 11.62
C LEU A 124 -29.58 6.23 11.34
N ALA A 125 -30.16 5.02 11.41
CA ALA A 125 -31.60 4.82 11.23
C ALA A 125 -32.42 5.42 12.38
N VAL A 126 -31.97 5.26 13.63
CA VAL A 126 -32.59 5.87 14.81
C VAL A 126 -32.42 7.39 14.78
N ASN A 127 -31.30 7.90 14.27
CA ASN A 127 -31.09 9.33 14.06
C ASN A 127 -32.08 9.94 13.07
N LEU A 128 -32.50 9.20 12.04
CA LEU A 128 -33.56 9.64 11.14
C LEU A 128 -34.88 9.86 11.90
N VAL A 129 -35.23 8.95 12.83
CA VAL A 129 -36.41 9.09 13.69
C VAL A 129 -36.26 10.28 14.64
N GLY A 130 -35.07 10.48 15.23
CA GLY A 130 -34.78 11.66 16.06
C GLY A 130 -34.93 12.97 15.30
N CYS A 131 -34.42 13.04 14.06
CA CYS A 131 -34.54 14.22 13.22
C CYS A 131 -35.98 14.44 12.72
N LEU A 132 -36.77 13.39 12.56
CA LEU A 132 -38.21 13.50 12.30
C LEU A 132 -38.95 14.06 13.51
N ALA A 133 -38.61 13.62 14.72
CA ALA A 133 -39.16 14.16 15.96
C ALA A 133 -38.78 15.64 16.15
N TRP A 134 -37.55 16.03 15.81
CA TRP A 134 -37.12 17.43 15.74
C TRP A 134 -38.00 18.24 14.77
N LEU A 135 -38.25 17.71 13.57
CA LEU A 135 -39.09 18.38 12.56
C LEU A 135 -40.54 18.55 13.05
N ILE A 136 -41.16 17.48 13.58
CA ILE A 136 -42.54 17.52 14.11
C ILE A 136 -42.63 18.44 15.33
N GLY A 137 -41.57 18.51 16.15
CA GLY A 137 -41.48 19.35 17.33
C GLY A 137 -41.28 20.84 17.05
N GLY A 138 -41.27 21.27 15.79
CA GLY A 138 -41.10 22.67 15.39
C GLY A 138 -39.69 23.06 14.94
N GLY A 139 -38.78 22.10 14.80
CA GLY A 139 -37.42 22.32 14.32
C GLY A 139 -37.30 22.33 12.79
N GLY A 140 -36.22 22.94 12.27
CA GLY A 140 -36.00 23.06 10.82
C GLY A 140 -35.80 21.72 10.09
N ALA A 141 -36.27 21.64 8.83
CA ALA A 141 -36.26 20.43 8.00
C ALA A 141 -34.87 19.99 7.50
N VAL A 142 -33.86 20.87 7.59
CA VAL A 142 -32.47 20.58 7.14
C VAL A 142 -31.91 19.34 7.84
N ASN A 143 -32.14 19.21 9.15
CA ASN A 143 -31.62 18.06 9.90
C ASN A 143 -32.24 16.74 9.43
N PHE A 144 -33.55 16.75 9.13
CA PHE A 144 -34.24 15.57 8.61
C PHE A 144 -33.75 15.18 7.21
N GLY A 145 -33.60 16.15 6.31
CA GLY A 145 -33.08 15.90 4.96
C GLY A 145 -31.66 15.34 4.96
N LEU A 146 -30.76 15.92 5.77
CA LEU A 146 -29.39 15.42 5.92
C LEU A 146 -29.34 14.05 6.60
N ALA A 147 -30.21 13.75 7.56
CA ALA A 147 -30.28 12.42 8.18
C ALA A 147 -30.61 11.30 7.17
N ILE A 148 -31.48 11.58 6.19
CA ILE A 148 -31.76 10.66 5.08
C ILE A 148 -30.49 10.45 4.24
N LEU A 149 -29.80 11.54 3.89
CA LEU A 149 -28.55 11.48 3.12
C LEU A 149 -27.49 10.65 3.86
N TRP A 150 -27.30 10.88 5.17
CA TRP A 150 -26.36 10.12 5.98
C TRP A 150 -26.71 8.64 6.04
N LEU A 151 -27.98 8.29 6.23
CA LEU A 151 -28.41 6.89 6.26
C LEU A 151 -28.10 6.18 4.93
N ILE A 152 -28.39 6.82 3.79
CA ILE A 152 -28.20 6.23 2.46
C ILE A 152 -26.72 6.20 2.06
N LEU A 153 -25.94 7.23 2.39
CA LEU A 153 -24.54 7.33 1.97
C LEU A 153 -23.57 6.63 2.93
N PHE A 154 -23.71 6.87 4.24
CA PHE A 154 -22.72 6.41 5.22
C PHE A 154 -22.88 4.93 5.57
N THR A 155 -24.06 4.34 5.44
CA THR A 155 -24.25 2.89 5.65
C THR A 155 -23.45 2.03 4.64
N PRO A 156 -23.59 2.20 3.31
CA PRO A 156 -22.77 1.45 2.36
C PRO A 156 -21.31 1.89 2.36
N CYS A 157 -21.03 3.19 2.54
CA CYS A 157 -19.65 3.70 2.61
C CYS A 157 -18.89 3.08 3.79
N SER A 158 -19.46 3.07 5.00
CA SER A 158 -18.85 2.46 6.19
C SER A 158 -18.57 0.97 6.00
N TYR A 159 -19.47 0.25 5.32
CA TYR A 159 -19.25 -1.15 4.99
C TYR A 159 -18.04 -1.34 4.07
N VAL A 160 -17.96 -0.58 2.98
CA VAL A 160 -16.91 -0.71 1.96
C VAL A 160 -15.56 -0.18 2.45
N CYS A 161 -15.55 0.95 3.14
CA CYS A 161 -14.35 1.69 3.45
C CYS A 161 -13.65 1.21 4.72
N TRP A 162 -14.34 0.59 5.68
CA TRP A 162 -13.68 0.08 6.89
C TRP A 162 -14.06 -1.35 7.26
N PHE A 163 -15.35 -1.74 7.23
CA PHE A 163 -15.73 -3.09 7.67
C PHE A 163 -15.19 -4.18 6.71
N ARG A 164 -15.27 -3.95 5.41
CA ARG A 164 -14.76 -4.89 4.40
C ARG A 164 -13.23 -5.02 4.44
N PRO A 165 -12.45 -3.93 4.55
CA PRO A 165 -11.01 -4.01 4.80
C PRO A 165 -10.66 -4.81 6.06
N ILE A 166 -11.31 -4.57 7.19
CA ILE A 166 -10.97 -5.27 8.44
C ILE A 166 -11.41 -6.74 8.42
N TYR A 167 -12.54 -7.05 7.79
CA TYR A 167 -12.97 -8.43 7.57
C TYR A 167 -11.95 -9.19 6.70
N LYS A 168 -11.48 -8.55 5.61
CA LYS A 168 -10.40 -9.10 4.79
C LYS A 168 -9.12 -9.28 5.60
N ALA A 169 -8.76 -8.29 6.43
CA ALA A 169 -7.57 -8.33 7.26
C ALA A 169 -7.57 -9.54 8.20
N PHE A 170 -8.69 -9.84 8.88
CA PHE A 170 -8.77 -11.03 9.74
C PHE A 170 -8.88 -12.35 8.97
N LYS A 171 -9.46 -12.34 7.77
CA LYS A 171 -9.59 -13.54 6.93
C LYS A 171 -8.24 -13.99 6.38
N THR A 172 -7.44 -13.05 5.90
CA THR A 172 -6.19 -13.33 5.16
C THR A 172 -4.94 -12.89 5.92
N ASP A 173 -5.06 -12.57 7.21
CA ASP A 173 -4.02 -11.96 8.06
C ASP A 173 -3.24 -10.84 7.35
N SER A 174 -3.96 -9.98 6.61
CA SER A 174 -3.31 -9.01 5.73
C SER A 174 -3.06 -7.68 6.44
N SER A 175 -1.79 -7.40 6.71
CA SER A 175 -1.27 -6.13 7.21
C SER A 175 -1.65 -4.94 6.34
N PHE A 176 -1.72 -5.09 5.01
CA PHE A 176 -2.23 -4.02 4.13
C PHE A 176 -3.70 -3.68 4.42
N SER A 177 -4.52 -4.72 4.58
CA SER A 177 -5.95 -4.56 4.86
C SER A 177 -6.19 -3.97 6.27
N PHE A 178 -5.32 -4.30 7.23
CA PHE A 178 -5.29 -3.62 8.55
C PHE A 178 -4.97 -2.13 8.42
N MET A 179 -3.99 -1.76 7.58
CA MET A 179 -3.60 -0.35 7.42
C MET A 179 -4.70 0.49 6.75
N ALA A 180 -5.33 -0.06 5.71
CA ALA A 180 -6.50 0.55 5.08
C ALA A 180 -7.64 0.77 6.09
N PHE A 181 -7.89 -0.20 6.98
CA PHE A 181 -8.84 -0.05 8.07
C PHE A 181 -8.43 1.06 9.05
N PHE A 182 -7.18 1.13 9.53
CA PHE A 182 -6.78 2.14 10.50
C PHE A 182 -6.97 3.57 9.97
N PHE A 183 -6.60 3.80 8.72
CA PHE A 183 -6.75 5.12 8.09
C PHE A 183 -8.23 5.55 8.02
N THR A 184 -9.10 4.69 7.47
CA THR A 184 -10.51 5.03 7.30
C THR A 184 -11.28 5.02 8.61
N PHE A 185 -10.95 4.12 9.52
CA PHE A 185 -11.64 3.99 10.81
C PHE A 185 -11.26 5.11 11.79
N MET A 186 -10.06 5.68 11.68
CA MET A 186 -9.70 6.89 12.43
C MET A 186 -10.53 8.10 11.98
N ALA A 187 -10.74 8.28 10.68
CA ALA A 187 -11.65 9.32 10.17
C ALA A 187 -13.10 9.07 10.62
N GLN A 188 -13.56 7.82 10.58
CA GLN A 188 -14.87 7.42 11.11
C GLN A 188 -15.02 7.77 12.60
N LEU A 189 -14.00 7.53 13.43
CA LEU A 189 -14.01 7.88 14.85
C LEU A 189 -14.20 9.39 15.06
N VAL A 190 -13.47 10.22 14.31
CA VAL A 190 -13.62 11.68 14.36
C VAL A 190 -15.04 12.10 13.99
N ILE A 191 -15.60 11.52 12.92
CA ILE A 191 -16.99 11.76 12.51
C ILE A 191 -17.96 11.37 13.63
N SER A 192 -17.82 10.19 14.24
CA SER A 192 -18.70 9.75 15.33
C SER A 192 -18.63 10.65 16.56
N ILE A 193 -17.47 11.24 16.87
CA ILE A 193 -17.33 12.25 17.94
C ILE A 193 -18.11 13.52 17.58
N ILE A 194 -17.97 14.02 16.35
CA ILE A 194 -18.73 15.19 15.87
C ILE A 194 -20.24 14.92 15.91
N GLN A 195 -20.67 13.72 15.51
CA GLN A 195 -22.08 13.32 15.55
C GLN A 195 -22.63 13.23 16.98
N ALA A 196 -21.82 12.76 17.94
CA ALA A 196 -22.18 12.75 19.36
C ALA A 196 -22.32 14.17 19.93
N VAL A 197 -21.44 15.10 19.53
CA VAL A 197 -21.56 16.53 19.91
C VAL A 197 -22.84 17.14 19.33
N GLY A 198 -23.14 16.85 18.06
CA GLY A 198 -24.41 17.24 17.42
C GLY A 198 -24.49 18.70 17.04
N ILE A 199 -23.60 19.14 16.14
CA ILE A 199 -23.62 20.51 15.61
C ILE A 199 -24.97 20.76 14.89
N PRO A 200 -25.71 21.83 15.23
CA PRO A 200 -26.97 22.15 14.56
C PRO A 200 -26.79 22.30 13.03
N GLY A 201 -27.70 21.73 12.25
CA GLY A 201 -27.64 21.78 10.79
C GLY A 201 -26.78 20.69 10.15
N TRP A 202 -26.18 19.79 10.93
CA TRP A 202 -25.44 18.62 10.41
C TRP A 202 -26.29 17.37 10.19
N GLY A 203 -27.60 17.40 10.43
CA GLY A 203 -28.43 16.20 10.24
C GLY A 203 -28.27 15.13 11.30
N VAL A 204 -27.89 15.52 12.51
CA VAL A 204 -27.70 14.62 13.64
C VAL A 204 -28.30 15.17 14.93
N CYS A 205 -28.86 14.26 15.73
CA CYS A 205 -29.35 14.53 17.07
C CYS A 205 -28.25 14.19 18.10
N GLY A 206 -27.24 15.04 18.23
CA GLY A 206 -26.23 14.93 19.29
C GLY A 206 -26.56 15.80 20.51
N TRP A 207 -25.65 15.85 21.49
CA TRP A 207 -25.89 16.46 22.79
C TRP A 207 -26.33 17.92 22.73
N ILE A 208 -25.66 18.74 21.91
CA ILE A 208 -25.99 20.18 21.78
C ILE A 208 -27.42 20.33 21.22
N ALA A 209 -27.74 19.61 20.15
CA ALA A 209 -29.07 19.65 19.54
C ALA A 209 -30.15 19.14 20.51
N ALA A 210 -29.94 17.99 21.16
CA ALA A 210 -30.95 17.41 22.05
C ALA A 210 -31.22 18.26 23.29
N ILE A 211 -30.16 18.77 23.95
CA ILE A 211 -30.29 19.60 25.16
C ILE A 211 -30.98 20.93 24.82
N SER A 212 -30.56 21.59 23.73
CA SER A 212 -31.16 22.87 23.33
C SER A 212 -32.64 22.75 22.98
N PHE A 213 -33.09 21.59 22.47
CA PHE A 213 -34.48 21.38 22.06
C PHE A 213 -35.46 21.16 23.22
N PHE A 214 -34.99 20.88 24.44
CA PHE A 214 -35.85 20.77 25.62
C PHE A 214 -36.63 22.05 25.90
N GLY A 215 -36.06 23.21 25.57
CA GLY A 215 -36.75 24.50 25.68
C GLY A 215 -37.84 24.73 24.63
N THR A 216 -37.93 23.87 23.61
CA THR A 216 -38.90 23.98 22.51
C THR A 216 -40.00 22.94 22.61
N ASN A 217 -39.62 21.65 22.65
CA ASN A 217 -40.57 20.55 22.77
C ASN A 217 -39.95 19.38 23.54
N VAL A 218 -40.44 19.18 24.76
CA VAL A 218 -39.94 18.14 25.67
C VAL A 218 -40.09 16.74 25.06
N GLY A 219 -41.23 16.45 24.42
CA GLY A 219 -41.48 15.13 23.81
C GLY A 219 -40.49 14.79 22.71
N SER A 220 -40.24 15.74 21.79
CA SER A 220 -39.25 15.57 20.74
C SER A 220 -37.82 15.47 21.30
N ALA A 221 -37.48 16.28 22.30
CA ALA A 221 -36.16 16.25 22.93
C ALA A 221 -35.85 14.90 23.59
N VAL A 222 -36.83 14.26 24.24
CA VAL A 222 -36.69 12.90 24.79
C VAL A 222 -36.40 11.87 23.69
N VAL A 223 -37.11 11.95 22.55
CA VAL A 223 -36.86 11.03 21.42
C VAL A 223 -35.47 11.25 20.85
N MET A 224 -34.99 12.49 20.78
CA MET A 224 -33.66 12.82 20.29
C MET A 224 -32.51 12.36 21.19
N LEU A 225 -32.74 12.20 22.50
CA LEU A 225 -31.70 11.66 23.39
C LEU A 225 -31.32 10.22 23.03
N ILE A 226 -32.23 9.45 22.42
CA ILE A 226 -31.97 8.06 22.01
C ILE A 226 -30.81 8.00 20.99
N PRO A 227 -30.87 8.66 19.82
CA PRO A 227 -29.72 8.70 18.90
C PRO A 227 -28.51 9.42 19.50
N THR A 228 -28.67 10.42 20.39
CA THR A 228 -27.54 11.08 21.06
C THR A 228 -26.70 10.09 21.89
N VAL A 229 -27.36 9.27 22.70
CA VAL A 229 -26.70 8.23 23.50
C VAL A 229 -26.06 7.18 22.59
N LEU A 230 -26.74 6.80 21.51
CA LEU A 230 -26.19 5.84 20.55
C LEU A 230 -24.95 6.36 19.82
N PHE A 231 -24.91 7.63 19.40
CA PHE A 231 -23.70 8.24 18.83
C PHE A 231 -22.55 8.30 19.83
N THR A 232 -22.85 8.59 21.10
CA THR A 232 -21.85 8.58 22.18
C THR A 232 -21.29 7.16 22.39
N ALA A 233 -22.17 6.15 22.46
CA ALA A 233 -21.78 4.76 22.55
C ALA A 233 -20.95 4.34 21.32
N MET A 234 -21.32 4.79 20.12
CA MET A 234 -20.60 4.53 18.88
C MET A 234 -19.17 5.10 18.94
N ALA A 235 -18.99 6.34 19.41
CA ALA A 235 -17.67 6.95 19.56
C ALA A 235 -16.80 6.19 20.58
N VAL A 236 -17.36 5.85 21.74
CA VAL A 236 -16.66 5.09 22.80
C VAL A 236 -16.26 3.70 22.31
N PHE A 237 -17.19 2.94 21.73
CA PHE A 237 -16.88 1.60 21.21
C PHE A 237 -15.94 1.64 20.01
N SER A 238 -15.98 2.68 19.17
CA SER A 238 -15.02 2.87 18.09
C SER A 238 -13.61 3.12 18.61
N PHE A 239 -13.45 3.92 19.67
CA PHE A 239 -12.15 4.11 20.32
C PHE A 239 -11.62 2.81 20.95
N ILE A 240 -12.48 2.07 21.65
CA ILE A 240 -12.11 0.76 22.23
C ILE A 240 -11.75 -0.24 21.11
N ALA A 241 -12.51 -0.29 20.03
CA ALA A 241 -12.24 -1.16 18.90
C ALA A 241 -10.93 -0.81 18.21
N LEU A 242 -10.67 0.48 17.98
CA LEU A 242 -9.43 0.96 17.37
C LEU A 242 -8.21 0.57 18.21
N THR A 243 -8.27 0.78 19.53
CA THR A 243 -7.18 0.39 20.44
C THR A 243 -7.01 -1.13 20.53
N MET A 244 -8.11 -1.89 20.55
CA MET A 244 -8.09 -3.36 20.56
C MET A 244 -7.44 -3.93 19.29
N VAL A 245 -7.85 -3.44 18.12
CA VAL A 245 -7.31 -3.87 16.83
C VAL A 245 -5.86 -3.43 16.67
N HIS A 246 -5.50 -2.22 17.12
CA HIS A 246 -4.12 -1.76 17.09
C HIS A 246 -3.20 -2.59 17.99
N LYS A 247 -3.63 -2.91 19.22
CA LYS A 247 -2.88 -3.79 20.13
C LYS A 247 -2.71 -5.18 19.53
N PHE A 248 -3.75 -5.73 18.93
CA PHE A 248 -3.69 -7.01 18.24
C PHE A 248 -2.71 -6.97 17.06
N TYR A 249 -2.86 -5.98 16.18
CA TYR A 249 -2.00 -5.79 15.02
C TYR A 249 -0.52 -5.67 15.41
N ARG A 250 -0.20 -4.85 16.43
CA ARG A 250 1.17 -4.72 16.95
C ARG A 250 1.68 -5.99 17.63
N GLY A 251 0.82 -6.67 18.40
CA GLY A 251 1.15 -7.92 19.09
C GLY A 251 1.43 -9.09 18.13
N SER A 252 0.80 -9.10 16.96
CA SER A 252 1.03 -10.08 15.89
C SER A 252 2.23 -9.75 14.99
N GLY A 253 3.10 -8.81 15.40
CA GLY A 253 4.24 -8.35 14.58
C GLY A 253 3.84 -7.53 13.35
N GLY A 254 2.60 -7.02 13.32
CA GLY A 254 2.11 -6.14 12.28
C GLY A 254 2.82 -4.79 12.34
N SER A 255 3.38 -4.39 11.20
CA SER A 255 4.03 -3.10 11.03
C SER A 255 3.65 -2.49 9.69
N PHE A 256 3.76 -1.17 9.58
CA PHE A 256 3.57 -0.50 8.30
C PHE A 256 4.50 -1.06 7.22
N SER A 257 5.74 -1.43 7.59
CA SER A 257 6.69 -2.11 6.72
C SER A 257 6.16 -3.47 6.22
N LYS A 258 5.56 -4.29 7.10
CA LYS A 258 4.91 -5.57 6.72
C LYS A 258 3.69 -5.36 5.82
N ALA A 259 2.86 -4.34 6.10
CA ALA A 259 1.74 -3.95 5.24
C ALA A 259 2.19 -3.50 3.85
N GLN A 260 3.31 -2.79 3.85
CA GLN A 260 3.97 -2.25 2.68
C GLN A 260 4.59 -3.37 1.81
N GLU A 261 5.12 -4.42 2.45
CA GLU A 261 5.64 -5.65 1.83
C GLU A 261 4.51 -6.51 1.23
N GLU A 262 3.42 -6.76 1.96
CA GLU A 262 2.27 -7.53 1.49
C GLU A 262 1.58 -6.88 0.28
N TRP A 263 1.57 -5.55 0.23
CA TRP A 263 1.03 -4.79 -0.90
C TRP A 263 1.90 -4.96 -2.15
N THR A 264 3.22 -4.81 -2.03
CA THR A 264 4.14 -4.90 -3.17
C THR A 264 4.33 -6.31 -3.69
N THR A 265 4.28 -7.31 -2.82
CA THR A 265 4.37 -8.72 -3.21
C THR A 265 3.06 -9.26 -3.81
N GLY A 266 1.96 -8.51 -3.71
CA GLY A 266 0.64 -9.01 -4.09
C GLY A 266 0.14 -10.14 -3.18
N ALA A 267 0.84 -10.44 -2.09
CA ALA A 267 0.51 -11.52 -1.15
C ALA A 267 -0.90 -11.37 -0.56
N TRP A 268 -1.40 -10.13 -0.44
CA TRP A 268 -2.78 -9.82 -0.04
C TRP A 268 -3.88 -10.33 -1.00
N LYS A 269 -3.51 -10.82 -2.20
CA LYS A 269 -4.43 -11.42 -3.19
C LYS A 269 -4.36 -12.95 -3.26
N ASN A 270 -3.32 -13.61 -2.74
CA ASN A 270 -3.05 -15.02 -3.07
C ASN A 270 -2.81 -15.92 -1.83
N PRO A 271 -3.78 -16.76 -1.43
CA PRO A 271 -3.71 -17.58 -0.21
C PRO A 271 -2.52 -18.56 -0.16
N HIS A 272 -2.10 -19.10 -1.30
CA HIS A 272 -0.98 -20.05 -1.37
C HIS A 272 0.40 -19.40 -1.11
N VAL A 273 0.56 -18.12 -1.49
CA VAL A 273 1.79 -17.36 -1.21
C VAL A 273 1.89 -17.02 0.28
N GLN A 274 0.74 -16.79 0.93
CA GLN A 274 0.67 -16.54 2.38
C GLN A 274 0.99 -17.78 3.21
N GLN A 275 0.50 -18.96 2.79
CA GLN A 275 0.76 -20.23 3.48
C GLN A 275 2.23 -20.67 3.33
N ALA A 276 2.85 -20.40 2.17
CA ALA A 276 4.28 -20.61 1.96
C ALA A 276 5.14 -19.67 2.84
N ALA A 277 4.73 -18.41 3.01
CA ALA A 277 5.42 -17.45 3.89
C ALA A 277 5.32 -17.84 5.37
N GLN A 278 4.17 -18.35 5.84
CA GLN A 278 4.01 -18.85 7.20
C GLN A 278 4.85 -20.12 7.47
N ASN A 279 4.91 -21.05 6.51
CA ASN A 279 5.75 -22.25 6.64
C ASN A 279 7.25 -21.92 6.62
N ALA A 280 7.66 -20.91 5.84
CA ALA A 280 9.04 -20.41 5.87
C ALA A 280 9.39 -19.75 7.20
N ALA A 281 8.48 -18.98 7.80
CA ALA A 281 8.67 -18.35 9.11
C ALA A 281 8.75 -19.39 10.26
N MET A 282 7.95 -20.45 10.22
CA MET A 282 8.03 -21.55 11.20
C MET A 282 9.31 -22.38 11.05
N GLY A 283 9.80 -22.58 9.82
CA GLY A 283 11.07 -23.25 9.56
C GLY A 283 12.28 -22.44 10.05
N ALA A 284 12.24 -21.11 9.93
CA ALA A 284 13.27 -20.23 10.47
C ALA A 284 13.29 -20.20 12.02
N ALA A 285 12.12 -20.29 12.67
CA ALA A 285 12.03 -20.37 14.12
C ALA A 285 12.57 -21.71 14.67
N GLN A 286 12.37 -22.82 13.96
CA GLN A 286 13.00 -24.12 14.31
C GLN A 286 14.51 -24.12 14.08
N GLY A 287 14.99 -23.43 13.04
CA GLY A 287 16.43 -23.24 12.78
C GLY A 287 17.13 -22.40 13.85
N ALA A 288 16.46 -21.37 14.38
CA ALA A 288 17.00 -20.52 15.45
C ALA A 288 17.08 -21.22 16.82
N MET A 289 16.24 -22.24 17.08
CA MET A 289 16.30 -23.02 18.32
C MET A 289 17.45 -24.04 18.35
N MET A 290 17.99 -24.45 17.20
CA MET A 290 19.17 -25.36 17.14
C MET A 290 20.52 -24.64 17.24
N GLN A 291 20.55 -23.31 17.17
CA GLN A 291 21.80 -22.54 17.17
C GLN A 291 22.21 -22.03 18.57
N HIS A 292 21.47 -22.40 19.61
CA HIS A 292 21.65 -21.86 20.97
C HIS A 292 22.53 -22.71 21.90
N GLU A 293 23.30 -23.68 21.38
CA GLU A 293 24.08 -24.60 22.22
C GLU A 293 25.60 -24.63 21.99
N THR A 294 26.19 -23.62 21.36
CA THR A 294 27.67 -23.56 21.32
C THR A 294 28.17 -22.12 21.33
N GLN A 295 28.80 -21.75 22.45
CA GLN A 295 29.87 -20.75 22.63
C GLN A 295 29.64 -19.83 23.84
N TYR A 296 29.93 -20.35 25.04
CA TYR A 296 30.25 -19.54 26.22
C TYR A 296 31.75 -19.22 26.22
N SER A 297 32.14 -17.95 26.14
CA SER A 297 33.37 -17.45 26.78
C SER A 297 33.42 -15.91 26.83
N ALA A 298 33.54 -15.42 28.07
CA ALA A 298 34.06 -14.13 28.55
C ALA A 298 33.41 -12.79 28.12
N THR A 299 32.65 -12.19 29.04
CA THR A 299 32.32 -10.74 29.09
C THR A 299 32.99 -10.07 30.29
N PRO A 300 33.57 -8.85 30.17
CA PRO A 300 33.96 -8.05 31.33
C PRO A 300 32.76 -7.28 31.91
N ASN A 301 32.77 -7.18 33.24
CA ASN A 301 31.77 -6.56 34.10
C ASN A 301 31.64 -5.04 33.89
N TYR A 302 30.39 -4.55 33.82
CA TYR A 302 30.04 -3.17 34.17
C TYR A 302 28.91 -3.16 35.19
N THR A 303 29.18 -2.52 36.33
CA THR A 303 28.26 -2.35 37.45
C THR A 303 27.18 -1.33 37.10
N TYR A 304 25.91 -1.71 37.20
CA TYR A 304 24.76 -0.80 37.15
C TYR A 304 24.42 -0.33 38.57
N SER A 305 24.39 0.98 38.78
CA SER A 305 23.77 1.58 39.96
C SER A 305 22.28 1.81 39.69
N ASN A 306 21.45 1.25 40.56
CA ASN A 306 20.00 1.44 40.60
C ASN A 306 19.67 2.86 41.07
N GLU A 307 18.98 3.64 40.25
CA GLU A 307 18.02 4.61 40.78
C GLU A 307 16.69 4.49 40.03
N ILE A 308 15.67 4.20 40.83
CA ILE A 308 14.26 4.08 40.47
C ILE A 308 13.66 5.47 40.54
N GLY A 309 13.00 5.91 39.45
CA GLY A 309 12.19 7.12 39.44
C GLY A 309 10.97 6.94 38.54
N ILE A 310 9.84 6.53 39.14
CA ILE A 310 8.52 6.55 38.51
C ILE A 310 7.91 7.94 38.75
N VAL A 311 7.54 8.67 37.69
CA VAL A 311 6.54 9.75 37.77
C VAL A 311 5.66 9.76 36.52
N TYR A 312 4.36 9.58 36.72
CA TYR A 312 3.29 9.86 35.77
C TYR A 312 2.90 11.34 35.84
N SER A 313 2.70 12.02 34.70
CA SER A 313 1.51 12.86 34.41
C SER A 313 1.67 13.79 33.21
N GLY A 314 0.63 13.82 32.37
CA GLY A 314 -0.04 15.08 31.99
C GLY A 314 0.52 15.91 30.84
N GLY A 315 -0.17 15.79 29.68
CA GLY A 315 -0.62 16.85 28.76
C GLY A 315 0.25 18.08 28.46
N PHE A 316 0.31 18.46 27.17
CA PHE A 316 0.45 19.88 26.83
C PHE A 316 -0.28 20.27 25.54
N LEU A 317 -1.01 21.37 25.68
CA LEU A 317 -1.80 22.09 24.70
C LEU A 317 -0.93 23.16 24.03
N ILE A 318 -1.40 23.58 22.85
CA ILE A 318 -0.91 24.64 21.98
C ILE A 318 -0.75 25.99 22.72
N THR A 319 0.34 26.73 22.46
CA THR A 319 0.37 28.22 22.47
C THR A 319 1.49 28.74 21.55
N VAL A 320 1.21 29.90 20.94
CA VAL A 320 1.88 30.58 19.82
C VAL A 320 2.50 31.90 20.31
N VAL A 321 3.75 32.18 19.88
CA VAL A 321 4.45 33.50 19.63
C VAL A 321 4.64 34.44 20.85
N ILE A 322 5.82 35.01 21.15
CA ILE A 322 6.53 36.20 20.59
C ILE A 322 8.00 36.08 21.10
N GLY A 323 9.07 36.09 20.30
CA GLY A 323 9.70 37.24 19.64
C GLY A 323 10.66 37.99 20.59
N LEU A 324 12.00 37.91 20.38
CA LEU A 324 12.99 38.98 20.63
C LEU A 324 14.42 38.51 20.23
N ASN A 325 14.83 38.94 19.03
CA ASN A 325 16.09 39.61 18.67
C ASN A 325 17.39 39.25 19.43
N TRP A 326 18.39 38.67 18.74
CA TRP A 326 19.82 38.96 18.99
C TRP A 326 20.64 38.80 17.71
N SER A 327 21.44 39.83 17.42
CA SER A 327 22.23 40.07 16.21
C SER A 327 23.50 39.24 16.09
N MET A 328 23.97 39.13 14.84
CA MET A 328 25.30 38.69 14.39
C MET A 328 26.45 39.51 15.01
N GLU A 329 27.61 38.88 15.22
CA GLU A 329 28.86 39.20 14.49
C GLU A 329 29.94 38.11 14.65
N PRO A 330 30.89 37.99 13.70
CA PRO A 330 31.86 36.89 13.58
C PRO A 330 33.23 37.25 14.20
N ASN A 331 33.85 36.30 14.90
CA ASN A 331 35.25 36.43 15.32
C ASN A 331 36.17 35.58 14.43
N SER A 332 37.07 36.28 13.73
CA SER A 332 38.19 35.76 12.97
C SER A 332 39.53 36.04 13.68
N LEU A 333 40.55 35.25 13.31
CA LEU A 333 42.03 35.42 13.42
C LEU A 333 42.75 34.58 14.49
N PRO A 334 44.06 34.27 14.32
CA PRO A 334 44.81 33.91 13.11
C PRO A 334 45.66 32.62 13.28
N ASP A 335 46.17 32.09 12.16
CA ASP A 335 47.04 30.91 12.04
C ASP A 335 48.54 31.25 12.29
N PRO A 336 49.34 30.36 12.91
CA PRO A 336 50.80 30.42 12.79
C PRO A 336 51.42 29.12 12.26
N GLY A 337 52.02 29.22 11.07
CA GLY A 337 53.38 28.73 10.79
C GLY A 337 53.62 27.22 10.62
N ILE A 338 53.74 26.80 9.37
CA ILE A 338 54.36 25.52 8.95
C ILE A 338 55.90 25.58 9.12
N PRO A 339 56.56 24.48 9.52
CA PRO A 339 57.89 24.14 9.02
C PRO A 339 57.83 22.98 8.02
N ALA A 340 58.59 23.14 6.94
CA ALA A 340 58.73 22.22 5.84
C ALA A 340 59.47 20.92 6.23
N GLY A 341 59.07 19.80 5.64
CA GLY A 341 59.90 18.58 5.63
C GLY A 341 59.13 17.27 5.53
N ASN A 342 58.82 16.87 4.30
CA ASN A 342 59.08 15.54 3.71
C ASN A 342 57.97 15.12 2.76
N SER A 343 58.41 14.78 1.55
CA SER A 343 57.70 14.12 0.45
C SER A 343 56.50 13.28 0.89
N SER A 344 55.32 13.91 0.94
CA SER A 344 54.05 13.20 0.86
C SER A 344 53.77 12.96 -0.62
N SER A 345 53.67 11.69 -1.00
CA SER A 345 52.95 11.31 -2.21
C SER A 345 51.66 12.12 -2.25
N VAL A 346 51.41 12.81 -3.35
CA VAL A 346 50.12 13.48 -3.59
C VAL A 346 49.06 12.41 -3.38
N ALA A 347 48.36 12.46 -2.25
CA ALA A 347 47.28 11.53 -1.98
C ALA A 347 46.24 11.82 -3.05
N GLN A 348 46.20 11.01 -4.11
CA GLN A 348 45.23 11.18 -5.18
C GLN A 348 43.86 11.29 -4.53
N GLU A 349 43.19 12.43 -4.72
CA GLU A 349 41.86 12.65 -4.19
C GLU A 349 40.96 11.56 -4.74
N LYS A 350 40.49 10.69 -3.85
CA LYS A 350 39.70 9.52 -4.25
C LYS A 350 38.39 9.99 -4.85
N PHE A 351 38.07 9.54 -6.06
CA PHE A 351 36.83 9.87 -6.76
C PHE A 351 35.63 9.20 -6.08
N ARG A 352 34.58 9.96 -5.78
CA ARG A 352 33.45 9.52 -4.95
C ARG A 352 32.23 9.21 -5.80
N VAL A 353 31.82 7.95 -5.82
CA VAL A 353 30.64 7.46 -6.53
C VAL A 353 29.52 7.16 -5.54
N LEU A 354 28.35 7.77 -5.78
CA LEU A 354 27.13 7.47 -5.04
C LEU A 354 26.22 6.58 -5.89
N VAL A 355 26.01 5.34 -5.43
CA VAL A 355 25.16 4.37 -6.13
C VAL A 355 23.74 4.45 -5.54
N GLY A 356 22.78 4.86 -6.36
CA GLY A 356 21.35 4.84 -6.04
C GLY A 356 20.70 3.53 -6.46
N VAL A 357 19.88 2.92 -5.60
CA VAL A 357 19.26 1.61 -5.87
C VAL A 357 17.75 1.69 -5.62
N THR A 358 16.97 1.27 -6.62
CA THR A 358 15.50 1.34 -6.58
C THR A 358 14.84 -0.05 -6.65
N GLY A 359 13.52 -0.10 -6.49
CA GLY A 359 12.73 -1.32 -6.33
C GLY A 359 12.50 -2.10 -7.62
N SER A 360 13.57 -2.68 -8.18
CA SER A 360 13.52 -3.59 -9.32
C SER A 360 14.23 -4.90 -8.97
N VAL A 361 13.80 -6.03 -9.56
CA VAL A 361 14.45 -7.34 -9.39
C VAL A 361 15.95 -7.28 -9.72
N ALA A 362 16.36 -6.39 -10.63
CA ALA A 362 17.76 -6.16 -10.96
C ALA A 362 18.62 -5.67 -9.78
N ALA A 363 18.03 -5.20 -8.68
CA ALA A 363 18.75 -4.80 -7.48
C ALA A 363 19.48 -5.98 -6.80
N LEU A 364 19.13 -7.24 -7.11
CA LEU A 364 19.94 -8.41 -6.73
C LEU A 364 21.38 -8.34 -7.23
N LYS A 365 21.65 -7.54 -8.28
CA LYS A 365 23.00 -7.35 -8.85
C LYS A 365 23.80 -6.29 -8.10
N LEU A 366 23.22 -5.62 -7.09
CA LEU A 366 23.90 -4.58 -6.33
C LEU A 366 25.21 -5.05 -5.67
N PRO A 367 25.27 -6.21 -4.97
CA PRO A 367 26.53 -6.67 -4.38
C PRO A 367 27.64 -6.83 -5.43
N LEU A 368 27.30 -7.39 -6.60
CA LEU A 368 28.22 -7.55 -7.72
C LEU A 368 28.67 -6.18 -8.27
N LEU A 369 27.75 -5.24 -8.48
CA LEU A 369 28.07 -3.89 -8.96
C LEU A 369 29.03 -3.16 -8.01
N VAL A 370 28.75 -3.18 -6.71
CA VAL A 370 29.61 -2.54 -5.70
C VAL A 370 30.98 -3.23 -5.67
N ALA A 371 31.03 -4.56 -5.71
CA ALA A 371 32.28 -5.31 -5.72
C ALA A 371 33.15 -4.96 -6.95
N GLU A 372 32.56 -4.86 -8.15
CA GLU A 372 33.32 -4.46 -9.35
C GLU A 372 33.77 -2.99 -9.31
N LEU A 373 32.95 -2.07 -8.80
CA LEU A 373 33.34 -0.66 -8.64
C LEU A 373 34.49 -0.49 -7.65
N LEU A 374 34.52 -1.26 -6.57
CA LEU A 374 35.60 -1.23 -5.58
C LEU A 374 36.94 -1.76 -6.11
N LYS A 375 36.95 -2.51 -7.22
CA LYS A 375 38.19 -2.94 -7.88
C LYS A 375 38.89 -1.80 -8.61
N ILE A 376 38.18 -0.70 -8.90
CA ILE A 376 38.77 0.45 -9.58
C ILE A 376 39.63 1.24 -8.58
N PRO A 377 40.95 1.40 -8.82
CA PRO A 377 41.81 2.16 -7.93
C PRO A 377 41.34 3.60 -7.79
N GLY A 378 41.43 4.15 -6.58
CA GLY A 378 41.05 5.55 -6.32
C GLY A 378 39.55 5.79 -6.19
N LEU A 379 38.68 4.78 -6.32
CA LEU A 379 37.23 4.95 -6.12
C LEU A 379 36.82 4.80 -4.64
N ARG A 380 35.87 5.64 -4.21
CA ARG A 380 35.09 5.44 -2.98
C ARG A 380 33.63 5.33 -3.34
N VAL A 381 32.98 4.30 -2.83
CA VAL A 381 31.57 4.03 -3.11
C VAL A 381 30.76 4.18 -1.83
N LYS A 382 29.64 4.89 -1.93
CA LYS A 382 28.53 4.87 -0.96
C LYS A 382 27.27 4.46 -1.68
N VAL A 383 26.34 3.84 -0.97
CA VAL A 383 25.06 3.39 -1.56
C VAL A 383 23.90 4.09 -0.88
N VAL A 384 22.97 4.61 -1.67
CA VAL A 384 21.65 5.06 -1.22
C VAL A 384 20.62 4.11 -1.78
N THR A 385 19.76 3.58 -0.93
CA THR A 385 18.77 2.57 -1.30
C THR A 385 17.38 3.03 -0.92
N THR A 386 16.42 2.78 -1.80
CA THR A 386 15.00 2.96 -1.45
C THR A 386 14.51 1.79 -0.59
N GLU A 387 13.49 2.01 0.23
CA GLU A 387 12.85 0.91 1.00
C GLU A 387 12.42 -0.27 0.12
N ARG A 388 12.11 -0.03 -1.16
CA ARG A 388 11.70 -1.09 -2.10
C ARG A 388 12.87 -1.92 -2.62
N ALA A 389 14.04 -1.33 -2.75
CA ALA A 389 15.24 -2.03 -3.19
C ALA A 389 15.72 -3.05 -2.16
N LYS A 390 15.55 -2.74 -0.86
CA LYS A 390 15.94 -3.62 0.27
C LYS A 390 15.29 -5.02 0.23
N HIS A 391 14.22 -5.23 -0.53
CA HIS A 391 13.60 -6.55 -0.70
C HIS A 391 14.36 -7.51 -1.63
N PHE A 392 15.29 -7.01 -2.46
CA PHE A 392 15.91 -7.79 -3.54
C PHE A 392 17.36 -8.20 -3.29
N TYR A 393 18.00 -7.68 -2.24
CA TYR A 393 19.37 -8.00 -1.87
C TYR A 393 19.50 -7.99 -0.35
N ASN A 394 20.51 -8.67 0.17
CA ASN A 394 20.82 -8.59 1.59
C ASN A 394 21.77 -7.41 1.87
N ALA A 395 21.37 -6.49 2.75
CA ALA A 395 22.21 -5.37 3.17
C ALA A 395 23.57 -5.79 3.76
N GLN A 396 23.66 -6.96 4.38
CA GLN A 396 24.93 -7.47 4.93
C GLN A 396 25.94 -7.89 3.85
N GLU A 397 25.50 -8.13 2.62
CA GLU A 397 26.38 -8.50 1.49
C GLU A 397 27.03 -7.28 0.82
N ILE A 398 26.68 -6.06 1.25
CA ILE A 398 27.17 -4.82 0.66
C ILE A 398 28.38 -4.31 1.47
N PRO A 399 29.62 -4.35 0.94
CA PRO A 399 30.84 -4.04 1.70
C PRO A 399 31.10 -2.54 1.86
N VAL A 400 30.08 -1.69 1.72
CA VAL A 400 30.19 -0.22 1.78
C VAL A 400 29.07 0.38 2.60
N THR A 401 29.21 1.64 3.00
CA THR A 401 28.15 2.34 3.74
C THR A 401 26.88 2.44 2.91
N LEU A 402 25.80 1.91 3.47
CA LEU A 402 24.45 1.91 2.93
C LEU A 402 23.59 2.92 3.70
N TYR A 403 22.89 3.80 2.99
CA TYR A 403 21.96 4.77 3.55
C TYR A 403 20.55 4.51 2.98
N GLY A 404 19.54 4.51 3.84
CA GLY A 404 18.11 4.46 3.51
C GLY A 404 17.37 5.65 4.10
N ASP A 405 16.03 5.60 4.07
CA ASP A 405 15.21 6.73 4.49
C ASP A 405 15.27 6.97 6.02
N GLU A 406 15.51 5.92 6.80
CA GLU A 406 15.63 6.04 8.27
C GLU A 406 16.84 6.87 8.69
N GLU A 407 17.98 6.75 8.00
CA GLU A 407 19.21 7.46 8.33
C GLU A 407 19.07 8.98 8.18
N GLU A 408 18.19 9.44 7.28
CA GLU A 408 17.91 10.87 7.10
C GLU A 408 17.34 11.50 8.37
N TRP A 409 16.42 10.80 9.04
CA TRP A 409 15.75 11.30 10.25
C TRP A 409 16.50 10.98 11.54
N GLN A 410 17.36 9.95 11.55
CA GLN A 410 18.20 9.66 12.72
C GLN A 410 19.28 10.72 12.94
N LEU A 411 19.79 11.31 11.86
CA LEU A 411 20.82 12.35 11.90
C LEU A 411 20.24 13.75 12.18
N TRP A 412 18.97 13.99 11.87
CA TRP A 412 18.32 15.28 12.05
C TRP A 412 17.52 15.34 13.36
N LYS A 413 18.12 15.91 14.42
CA LYS A 413 17.52 16.08 15.75
C LYS A 413 17.20 17.54 16.10
N GLY A 414 17.78 18.49 15.36
CA GLY A 414 17.55 19.91 15.49
C GLY A 414 17.82 20.68 14.19
N ARG A 415 17.41 21.96 14.14
CA ARG A 415 17.53 22.80 12.93
C ARG A 415 18.98 23.03 12.47
N SER A 416 19.95 22.88 13.36
CA SER A 416 21.38 23.03 13.09
C SER A 416 22.05 21.76 12.57
N ASP A 417 21.36 20.61 12.62
CA ASP A 417 21.96 19.34 12.27
C ASP A 417 22.11 19.19 10.75
N PRO A 418 23.15 18.48 10.30
CA PRO A 418 23.37 18.25 8.88
C PRO A 418 22.22 17.49 8.23
N VAL A 419 21.84 17.94 7.03
CA VAL A 419 20.78 17.32 6.24
C VAL A 419 21.41 16.28 5.30
N LEU A 420 21.19 14.99 5.60
CA LEU A 420 21.90 13.87 4.97
C LEU A 420 21.86 13.89 3.42
N HIS A 421 20.71 14.15 2.79
CA HIS A 421 20.63 14.18 1.33
C HIS A 421 21.50 15.28 0.71
N ILE A 422 21.65 16.42 1.38
CA ILE A 422 22.54 17.52 0.96
C ILE A 422 24.00 17.12 1.15
N GLU A 423 24.33 16.44 2.24
CA GLU A 423 25.69 15.94 2.49
C GLU A 423 26.13 14.91 1.45
N LEU A 424 25.25 13.94 1.12
CA LEU A 424 25.53 12.94 0.10
C LEU A 424 25.74 13.58 -1.28
N ARG A 425 24.91 14.57 -1.65
CA ARG A 425 25.08 15.37 -2.87
C ARG A 425 26.40 16.15 -2.90
N ARG A 426 26.83 16.70 -1.75
CA ARG A 426 28.12 17.42 -1.64
C ARG A 426 29.29 16.45 -1.73
N TRP A 427 29.17 15.28 -1.10
CA TRP A 427 30.19 14.25 -1.06
C TRP A 427 30.43 13.57 -2.41
N ALA A 428 29.39 13.33 -3.20
CA ALA A 428 29.51 12.57 -4.44
C ALA A 428 30.06 13.42 -5.61
N ASP A 429 30.96 12.86 -6.41
CA ASP A 429 31.46 13.44 -7.66
C ASP A 429 30.68 12.90 -8.87
N LEU A 430 30.13 11.69 -8.75
CA LEU A 430 29.30 10.99 -9.72
C LEU A 430 28.15 10.27 -9.01
N MET A 431 26.96 10.28 -9.62
CA MET A 431 25.83 9.45 -9.18
C MET A 431 25.51 8.38 -10.23
N VAL A 432 25.26 7.15 -9.78
CA VAL A 432 24.84 6.03 -10.62
C VAL A 432 23.56 5.43 -10.04
N VAL A 433 22.43 5.56 -10.71
CA VAL A 433 21.17 4.95 -10.29
C VAL A 433 20.98 3.63 -11.04
N ALA A 434 21.26 2.50 -10.38
CA ALA A 434 21.28 1.18 -10.98
C ALA A 434 20.82 0.09 -10.00
N PRO A 435 19.61 -0.47 -10.17
CA PRO A 435 18.60 -0.11 -11.18
C PRO A 435 17.84 1.19 -10.88
N LEU A 436 17.25 1.77 -11.92
CA LEU A 436 16.17 2.76 -11.88
C LEU A 436 14.83 2.10 -12.26
N ASP A 437 13.94 1.90 -11.31
CA ASP A 437 12.60 1.38 -11.51
C ASP A 437 11.67 2.44 -12.14
N ALA A 438 10.54 2.00 -12.70
CA ALA A 438 9.60 2.91 -13.36
C ALA A 438 8.97 3.93 -12.39
N ASN A 439 8.83 3.58 -11.11
CA ASN A 439 8.23 4.44 -10.11
C ASN A 439 9.14 5.63 -9.77
N THR A 440 10.41 5.36 -9.53
CA THR A 440 11.44 6.38 -9.27
C THR A 440 11.72 7.19 -10.52
N LEU A 441 11.71 6.56 -11.72
CA LEU A 441 11.74 7.29 -13.00
C LEU A 441 10.61 8.32 -13.08
N ALA A 442 9.38 7.91 -12.78
CA ALA A 442 8.23 8.80 -12.77
C ALA A 442 8.34 9.91 -11.72
N LYS A 443 8.84 9.60 -10.53
CA LYS A 443 9.07 10.59 -9.46
C LYS A 443 10.10 11.64 -9.87
N VAL A 444 11.27 11.20 -10.35
CA VAL A 444 12.36 12.09 -10.78
C VAL A 444 11.91 12.97 -11.94
N ALA A 445 11.23 12.40 -12.94
CA ALA A 445 10.71 13.14 -14.08
C ALA A 445 9.71 14.25 -13.70
N ASN A 446 8.95 14.04 -12.61
CA ASN A 446 7.96 15.01 -12.11
C ASN A 446 8.46 15.83 -10.90
N GLY A 447 9.73 15.69 -10.51
CA GLY A 447 10.32 16.45 -9.41
C GLY A 447 9.82 16.07 -8.01
N ILE A 448 9.29 14.86 -7.83
CA ILE A 448 8.89 14.33 -6.52
C ILE A 448 10.14 13.91 -5.74
N CYS A 449 10.28 14.40 -4.51
CA CYS A 449 11.38 14.11 -3.59
C CYS A 449 10.83 13.69 -2.21
N ASP A 450 10.37 12.44 -2.11
CA ASP A 450 9.66 11.90 -0.94
C ASP A 450 10.44 10.80 -0.20
N ASN A 451 11.69 10.55 -0.59
CA ASN A 451 12.61 9.61 0.04
C ASN A 451 14.07 10.07 -0.16
N LEU A 452 15.02 9.49 0.58
CA LEU A 452 16.40 9.94 0.61
C LEU A 452 17.01 10.00 -0.81
N LEU A 453 16.80 8.96 -1.62
CA LEU A 453 17.35 8.89 -2.98
C LEU A 453 16.79 10.01 -3.88
N THR A 454 15.48 10.21 -3.89
CA THR A 454 14.83 11.23 -4.73
C THR A 454 15.14 12.64 -4.25
N CYS A 455 15.33 12.86 -2.94
CA CYS A 455 15.85 14.12 -2.39
C CYS A 455 17.27 14.41 -2.87
N VAL A 456 18.18 13.43 -2.87
CA VAL A 456 19.54 13.59 -3.42
C VAL A 456 19.50 13.95 -4.90
N ILE A 457 18.70 13.25 -5.71
CA ILE A 457 18.57 13.52 -7.15
C ILE A 457 17.99 14.91 -7.39
N ARG A 458 16.97 15.30 -6.63
CA ARG A 458 16.31 16.61 -6.79
C ARG A 458 17.25 17.78 -6.48
N ALA A 459 18.18 17.59 -5.56
CA ALA A 459 19.23 18.55 -5.17
C ALA A 459 20.53 18.41 -5.98
N TRP A 460 20.57 17.50 -6.97
CA TRP A 460 21.78 17.14 -7.68
C TRP A 460 22.38 18.33 -8.44
N ASP A 461 23.71 18.38 -8.47
CA ASP A 461 24.45 19.36 -9.26
C ASP A 461 24.47 18.94 -10.73
N LEU A 462 23.85 19.73 -11.63
CA LEU A 462 23.83 19.38 -13.05
C LEU A 462 25.22 19.49 -13.71
N SER A 463 26.20 20.10 -13.05
CA SER A 463 27.61 20.05 -13.51
C SER A 463 28.29 18.70 -13.24
N LYS A 464 27.71 17.87 -12.36
CA LYS A 464 28.22 16.53 -12.02
C LYS A 464 27.46 15.47 -12.81
N PRO A 465 28.15 14.45 -13.35
CA PRO A 465 27.49 13.39 -14.09
C PRO A 465 26.51 12.60 -13.21
N LEU A 466 25.35 12.28 -13.79
CA LEU A 466 24.38 11.34 -13.23
C LEU A 466 24.06 10.30 -14.30
N LEU A 467 24.38 9.04 -14.01
CA LEU A 467 24.04 7.89 -14.83
C LEU A 467 22.78 7.24 -14.29
N PHE A 468 21.86 6.81 -15.16
CA PHE A 468 20.72 6.01 -14.75
C PHE A 468 20.54 4.78 -15.64
N CYS A 469 20.21 3.66 -15.02
CA CYS A 469 20.07 2.35 -15.67
C CYS A 469 18.64 1.85 -15.47
N PRO A 470 17.69 2.13 -16.40
CA PRO A 470 16.32 1.70 -16.24
C PRO A 470 16.22 0.16 -16.15
N ALA A 471 15.29 -0.33 -15.34
CA ALA A 471 15.06 -1.77 -15.19
C ALA A 471 13.61 -2.07 -14.82
N MET A 472 12.83 -2.53 -15.79
CA MET A 472 11.40 -2.81 -15.64
C MET A 472 10.91 -3.86 -16.64
N ASN A 473 9.70 -4.39 -16.44
CA ASN A 473 9.09 -5.32 -17.39
C ASN A 473 8.90 -4.66 -18.78
N THR A 474 8.96 -5.45 -19.85
CA THR A 474 8.81 -4.97 -21.24
C THR A 474 7.56 -4.12 -21.46
N ALA A 475 6.40 -4.54 -20.92
CA ALA A 475 5.16 -3.78 -21.07
C ALA A 475 5.23 -2.39 -20.38
N MET A 476 6.01 -2.28 -19.30
CA MET A 476 6.26 -0.99 -18.65
C MET A 476 7.24 -0.14 -19.46
N TRP A 477 8.26 -0.78 -20.04
CA TRP A 477 9.25 -0.10 -20.88
C TRP A 477 8.63 0.47 -22.17
N GLU A 478 7.77 -0.33 -22.82
CA GLU A 478 7.07 0.05 -24.05
C GLU A 478 5.90 1.02 -23.81
N HIS A 479 5.50 1.23 -22.55
CA HIS A 479 4.47 2.21 -22.23
C HIS A 479 4.92 3.61 -22.65
N PRO A 480 4.09 4.40 -23.36
CA PRO A 480 4.51 5.67 -23.96
C PRO A 480 4.96 6.72 -22.93
N ILE A 481 4.51 6.60 -21.69
CA ILE A 481 4.97 7.48 -20.60
C ILE A 481 6.45 7.30 -20.28
N THR A 482 6.98 6.08 -20.41
CA THR A 482 8.35 5.74 -20.04
C THR A 482 9.32 6.43 -20.98
N ALA A 483 9.06 6.36 -22.29
CA ALA A 483 9.85 7.08 -23.29
C ALA A 483 9.88 8.60 -23.02
N ARG A 484 8.74 9.20 -22.65
CA ARG A 484 8.68 10.63 -22.31
C ARG A 484 9.51 10.96 -21.06
N GLN A 485 9.42 10.13 -20.02
CA GLN A 485 10.17 10.33 -18.78
C GLN A 485 11.67 10.15 -18.99
N VAL A 486 12.09 9.15 -19.77
CA VAL A 486 13.51 8.95 -20.12
C VAL A 486 14.06 10.17 -20.87
N GLU A 487 13.33 10.68 -21.86
CA GLU A 487 13.76 11.89 -22.58
C GLU A 487 13.75 13.15 -21.70
N GLN A 488 12.85 13.25 -20.71
CA GLN A 488 12.91 14.33 -19.72
C GLN A 488 14.18 14.27 -18.87
N LEU A 489 14.55 13.09 -18.36
CA LEU A 489 15.78 12.93 -17.59
C LEU A 489 17.02 13.24 -18.43
N LYS A 490 17.05 12.80 -19.69
CA LYS A 490 18.12 13.16 -20.63
C LYS A 490 18.17 14.67 -20.90
N GLY A 491 17.01 15.31 -20.99
CA GLY A 491 16.87 16.77 -21.09
C GLY A 491 17.42 17.53 -19.87
N PHE A 492 17.49 16.90 -18.68
CA PHE A 492 18.16 17.47 -17.50
C PHE A 492 19.69 17.34 -17.55
N GLY A 493 20.25 16.65 -18.55
CA GLY A 493 21.68 16.35 -18.66
C GLY A 493 22.09 15.00 -18.04
N TYR A 494 21.12 14.18 -17.62
CA TYR A 494 21.42 12.83 -17.12
C TYR A 494 21.70 11.87 -18.26
N THR A 495 22.60 10.93 -18.04
CA THR A 495 23.02 9.97 -19.08
C THR A 495 22.35 8.63 -18.86
N GLU A 496 21.58 8.19 -19.86
CA GLU A 496 20.98 6.86 -19.89
C GLU A 496 22.03 5.77 -20.18
N ILE A 497 22.02 4.69 -19.38
CA ILE A 497 22.57 3.40 -19.79
C ILE A 497 21.38 2.50 -20.17
N PRO A 498 21.20 2.21 -21.48
CA PRO A 498 19.94 1.66 -21.98
C PRO A 498 19.69 0.22 -21.51
N CYS A 499 18.41 -0.12 -21.38
CA CYS A 499 17.98 -1.49 -21.12
C CYS A 499 18.44 -2.47 -22.22
N VAL A 500 18.71 -3.71 -21.81
CA VAL A 500 18.99 -4.83 -22.72
C VAL A 500 17.75 -5.68 -22.95
N VAL A 501 17.77 -6.44 -24.06
CA VAL A 501 16.77 -7.47 -24.35
C VAL A 501 17.20 -8.76 -23.66
N LYS A 502 16.34 -9.30 -22.80
CA LYS A 502 16.55 -10.60 -22.14
C LYS A 502 15.22 -11.31 -21.96
N LYS A 503 15.30 -12.63 -21.77
CA LYS A 503 14.19 -13.42 -21.25
C LYS A 503 13.94 -13.00 -19.79
N LEU A 504 12.84 -12.31 -19.56
CA LEU A 504 12.48 -11.77 -18.26
C LEU A 504 11.98 -12.88 -17.33
N VAL A 505 12.03 -12.62 -16.02
CA VAL A 505 11.58 -13.57 -14.97
C VAL A 505 10.11 -13.98 -15.15
N CYS A 506 9.30 -13.20 -15.87
CA CYS A 506 7.91 -13.51 -16.20
C CYS A 506 7.73 -14.48 -17.40
N GLY A 507 8.80 -14.84 -18.11
CA GLY A 507 8.77 -15.73 -19.28
C GLY A 507 8.77 -15.01 -20.64
N ASP A 508 8.53 -13.71 -20.67
CA ASP A 508 8.53 -12.89 -21.91
C ASP A 508 9.96 -12.52 -22.34
N GLU A 509 10.28 -12.62 -23.63
CA GLU A 509 11.47 -12.02 -24.22
C GLU A 509 11.16 -10.59 -24.65
N GLY A 510 11.88 -9.61 -24.11
CA GLY A 510 11.68 -8.22 -24.49
C GLY A 510 12.68 -7.25 -23.87
N ARG A 511 12.60 -5.99 -24.31
CA ARG A 511 13.49 -4.90 -23.86
C ARG A 511 13.00 -4.36 -22.53
N GLY A 512 13.91 -4.20 -21.56
CA GLY A 512 13.56 -3.64 -20.25
C GLY A 512 14.43 -4.13 -19.09
N ALA A 513 15.24 -5.17 -19.32
CA ALA A 513 16.21 -5.62 -18.34
C ALA A 513 17.34 -4.59 -18.16
N MET A 514 17.79 -4.40 -16.91
CA MET A 514 18.94 -3.54 -16.60
C MET A 514 20.16 -3.97 -17.42
N ALA A 515 20.95 -2.99 -17.88
CA ALA A 515 22.27 -3.23 -18.45
C ALA A 515 23.12 -4.14 -17.54
N GLU A 516 24.09 -4.82 -18.16
CA GLU A 516 24.99 -5.66 -17.39
C GLU A 516 25.91 -4.83 -16.52
N VAL A 517 26.31 -5.40 -15.37
CA VAL A 517 27.18 -4.73 -14.39
C VAL A 517 28.46 -4.23 -15.06
N TRP A 518 29.07 -5.05 -15.93
CA TRP A 518 30.28 -4.67 -16.64
C TRP A 518 30.07 -3.41 -17.52
N THR A 519 28.92 -3.28 -18.19
CA THR A 519 28.60 -2.12 -19.02
C THR A 519 28.50 -0.84 -18.18
N ILE A 520 27.91 -0.95 -16.99
CA ILE A 520 27.80 0.15 -16.03
C ILE A 520 29.19 0.56 -15.54
N VAL A 521 30.01 -0.42 -15.14
CA VAL A 521 31.37 -0.20 -14.64
C VAL A 521 32.27 0.43 -15.71
N GLU A 522 32.21 -0.03 -16.96
CA GLU A 522 32.96 0.56 -18.07
C GLU A 522 32.53 2.01 -18.34
N ARG A 523 31.23 2.33 -18.21
CA ARG A 523 30.78 3.72 -18.33
C ARG A 523 31.30 4.62 -17.22
N VAL A 524 31.42 4.09 -15.99
CA VAL A 524 32.03 4.80 -14.86
C VAL A 524 33.52 5.03 -15.11
N LYS A 525 34.25 4.04 -15.63
CA LYS A 525 35.67 4.17 -16.03
C LYS A 525 35.88 5.25 -17.08
N GLY A 526 35.05 5.27 -18.14
CA GLY A 526 35.15 6.30 -19.17
C GLY A 526 35.02 7.73 -18.61
N ILE A 527 34.14 7.94 -17.62
CA ILE A 527 34.00 9.26 -16.96
C ILE A 527 35.25 9.62 -16.14
N LEU A 528 35.89 8.64 -15.51
CA LEU A 528 37.15 8.87 -14.78
C LEU A 528 38.27 9.27 -15.74
N GLU A 529 38.38 8.57 -16.87
CA GLU A 529 39.39 8.84 -17.90
C GLU A 529 39.18 10.23 -18.55
N GLU A 530 37.94 10.60 -18.87
CA GLU A 530 37.60 11.93 -19.42
C GLU A 530 37.95 13.08 -18.47
N ARG A 531 37.98 12.84 -17.16
CA ARG A 531 38.43 13.82 -16.15
C ARG A 531 39.94 13.96 -16.11
N ASP A 532 40.67 12.87 -16.25
CA ASP A 532 42.14 12.84 -16.13
C ASP A 532 42.86 13.39 -17.37
N VAL A 533 42.14 13.56 -18.50
CA VAL A 533 42.65 14.30 -19.66
C VAL A 533 42.69 15.80 -19.35
N PRO A 534 43.86 16.47 -19.37
CA PRO A 534 43.95 17.91 -19.18
C PRO A 534 43.11 18.61 -20.25
N ARG A 535 42.13 19.42 -19.84
CA ARG A 535 41.42 20.31 -20.77
C ARG A 535 42.46 21.28 -21.34
N GLN A 536 42.91 21.05 -22.57
CA GLN A 536 43.69 22.01 -23.33
C GLN A 536 42.78 23.22 -23.58
N SER A 537 42.95 24.27 -22.78
CA SER A 537 42.35 25.59 -22.98
C SER A 537 43.20 26.44 -23.90
#